data_AF-A0A7L4RMY3-F1
#
_entry.id   AF-A0A7L4RMY3-F1
#
_cell.length_a   1.000
_cell.length_b   1.000
_cell.length_c   1.000
_cell.angle_alpha   90.00
_cell.angle_beta   90.00
_cell.angle_gamma   90.00
#
_symmetry.space_group_name_H-M   'P 1'
#
loop_
_entity.id
_entity.type
_entity.pdbx_description
1 polymer ?
#
loop_
_entity_poly.entity_id
_entity_poly.type
_entity_poly.pdbx_seq_one_letter_code
_entity_poly.pdbx_strand_id
1 'polypeptide(L)'
;MASATDIYNLKGKIERYQERIKEDERICEENKQSILSFFDYCFATGLSEARVLIYAQRLFKIAVMLAKPFKQASKDDIQALVGQIERNPKYTAWTKHFYKVTLKKFYKWLEGNGEEHPEKVKWIKLGVKNGNRILPEELLTYDEILKMIEVAKNPRDKALIAVLY
;
A
#
# COMPACT_ATOMS: atom_id res chain seq x y z
N MET A 1 -13.51 -2.53 26.87
CA MET A 1 -12.29 -1.74 27.13
C MET A 1 -11.55 -1.58 25.81
N ALA A 2 -11.41 -0.36 25.30
CA ALA A 2 -10.55 -0.11 24.15
C ALA A 2 -9.10 -0.36 24.59
N SER A 3 -8.42 -1.34 23.99
CA SER A 3 -6.99 -1.51 24.23
C SER A 3 -6.26 -0.27 23.70
N ALA A 4 -5.12 0.08 24.29
CA ALA A 4 -4.27 1.21 23.91
C ALA A 4 -3.71 1.12 22.46
N THR A 5 -4.26 0.24 21.62
CA THR A 5 -3.70 -0.26 20.36
C THR A 5 -4.37 0.30 19.11
N ASP A 6 -5.51 1.01 19.21
CA ASP A 6 -6.24 1.51 18.03
C ASP A 6 -6.18 3.03 17.84
N ILE A 7 -4.98 3.62 17.98
CA ILE A 7 -4.73 5.04 17.72
C ILE A 7 -5.13 5.44 16.28
N TYR A 8 -5.12 4.48 15.35
CA TYR A 8 -5.33 4.73 13.92
C TYR A 8 -6.71 4.33 13.37
N ASN A 9 -7.58 3.74 14.19
CA ASN A 9 -8.87 3.15 13.79
C ASN A 9 -8.75 2.35 12.48
N LEU A 10 -7.83 1.38 12.47
CA LEU A 10 -7.51 0.63 11.25
C LEU A 10 -8.68 -0.25 10.83
N LYS A 11 -9.31 -0.94 11.79
CA LYS A 11 -10.50 -1.75 11.58
C LYS A 11 -11.64 -0.94 10.95
N GLY A 12 -12.01 0.19 11.53
CA GLY A 12 -13.08 1.03 10.98
C GLY A 12 -12.75 1.61 9.59
N LYS A 13 -11.47 1.85 9.29
CA LYS A 13 -11.04 2.23 7.94
C LYS A 13 -11.19 1.08 6.94
N ILE A 14 -10.90 -0.15 7.33
CA ILE A 14 -11.07 -1.33 6.48
C ILE A 14 -12.57 -1.55 6.20
N GLU A 15 -13.41 -1.50 7.23
CA GLU A 15 -14.87 -1.64 7.12
C GLU A 15 -15.46 -0.61 6.14
N ARG A 16 -15.07 0.66 6.25
CA ARG A 16 -15.47 1.71 5.29
C ARG A 16 -15.05 1.39 3.85
N TYR A 17 -13.88 0.79 3.64
CA TYR A 17 -13.47 0.38 2.29
C TYR A 17 -14.28 -0.81 1.80
N GLN A 18 -14.63 -1.77 2.66
CA GLN A 18 -15.50 -2.88 2.31
C GLN A 18 -16.89 -2.38 1.90
N GLU A 19 -17.48 -1.45 2.65
CA GLU A 19 -18.75 -0.79 2.32
C GLU A 19 -18.67 -0.09 0.97
N ARG A 20 -17.64 0.76 0.78
CA ARG A 20 -17.41 1.45 -0.50
C ARG A 20 -17.25 0.49 -1.68
N ILE A 21 -16.59 -0.65 -1.49
CA ILE A 21 -16.46 -1.66 -2.54
C ILE A 21 -17.83 -2.26 -2.86
N LYS A 22 -18.66 -2.55 -1.85
CA LYS A 22 -20.02 -3.10 -2.04
C LYS A 22 -20.94 -2.12 -2.76
N GLU A 23 -20.84 -0.83 -2.46
CA GLU A 23 -21.75 0.20 -2.96
C GLU A 23 -21.32 0.80 -4.31
N ASP A 24 -20.05 0.73 -4.70
CA ASP A 24 -19.57 1.35 -5.94
C ASP A 24 -20.08 0.60 -7.18
N GLU A 25 -20.92 1.26 -7.96
CA GLU A 25 -21.54 0.72 -9.17
C GLU A 25 -20.55 0.47 -10.31
N ARG A 26 -19.36 1.10 -10.27
CA ARG A 26 -18.32 0.89 -11.29
C ARG A 26 -17.60 -0.43 -11.14
N ILE A 27 -17.78 -1.10 -10.00
CA ILE A 27 -17.18 -2.40 -9.70
C ILE A 27 -18.26 -3.46 -9.95
N CYS A 28 -17.98 -4.41 -10.85
CA CYS A 28 -18.91 -5.51 -11.07
C CYS A 28 -18.99 -6.44 -9.85
N GLU A 29 -20.11 -7.15 -9.70
CA GLU A 29 -20.37 -8.00 -8.55
C GLU A 29 -19.31 -9.08 -8.34
N GLU A 30 -18.80 -9.69 -9.42
CA GLU A 30 -17.72 -10.67 -9.34
C GLU A 30 -16.43 -10.08 -8.74
N ASN A 31 -16.10 -8.83 -9.07
CA ASN A 31 -14.94 -8.16 -8.50
C ASN A 31 -15.15 -7.82 -7.03
N LYS A 32 -16.36 -7.39 -6.64
CA LYS A 32 -16.71 -7.14 -5.23
C LYS A 32 -16.49 -8.40 -4.40
N GLN A 33 -17.05 -9.52 -4.84
CA GLN A 33 -16.89 -10.82 -4.18
C GLN A 33 -15.42 -11.22 -4.09
N SER A 34 -14.68 -11.14 -5.20
CA SER A 34 -13.26 -11.50 -5.24
C SER A 34 -12.41 -10.66 -4.28
N ILE A 35 -12.69 -9.35 -4.15
CA ILE A 35 -11.96 -8.47 -3.24
C ILE A 35 -12.28 -8.79 -1.78
N LEU A 36 -13.57 -9.01 -1.45
CA LEU A 36 -13.98 -9.31 -0.08
C LEU A 36 -13.41 -10.66 0.38
N SER A 37 -13.51 -11.71 -0.45
CA SER A 37 -12.90 -13.01 -0.15
C SER A 37 -11.38 -12.94 -0.02
N PHE A 38 -10.72 -12.03 -0.76
CA PHE A 38 -9.29 -11.79 -0.59
C PHE A 38 -8.95 -11.16 0.77
N PHE A 39 -9.80 -10.27 1.30
CA PHE A 39 -9.60 -9.72 2.65
C PHE A 39 -9.73 -10.81 3.71
N ASP A 40 -10.74 -11.67 3.61
CA ASP A 40 -10.91 -12.80 4.51
C ASP A 40 -9.69 -13.72 4.47
N TYR A 41 -9.17 -14.02 3.26
CA TYR A 41 -7.93 -14.76 3.10
C TYR A 41 -6.72 -14.06 3.73
N CYS A 42 -6.61 -12.74 3.61
CA CYS A 42 -5.51 -11.99 4.23
C CYS A 42 -5.54 -12.11 5.76
N PHE A 43 -6.73 -12.01 6.38
CA PHE A 43 -6.86 -12.19 7.81
C PHE A 43 -6.62 -13.65 8.23
N ALA A 44 -7.15 -14.62 7.48
CA ALA A 44 -6.94 -16.04 7.74
C ALA A 44 -5.45 -16.45 7.68
N THR A 45 -4.66 -15.75 6.87
CA THR A 45 -3.21 -15.96 6.76
C THR A 45 -2.37 -15.08 7.70
N GLY A 46 -3.02 -14.38 8.65
CA GLY A 46 -2.35 -13.65 9.71
C GLY A 46 -1.77 -12.29 9.31
N LEU A 47 -2.25 -11.66 8.23
CA LEU A 47 -1.79 -10.33 7.88
C LEU A 47 -2.31 -9.28 8.86
N SER A 48 -1.45 -8.33 9.23
CA SER A 48 -1.81 -7.16 10.04
C SER A 48 -2.91 -6.32 9.36
N GLU A 49 -3.77 -5.68 10.15
CA GLU A 49 -4.80 -4.74 9.69
C GLU A 49 -4.22 -3.63 8.80
N ALA A 50 -3.05 -3.08 9.15
CA ALA A 50 -2.38 -2.06 8.34
C ALA A 50 -2.09 -2.53 6.91
N ARG A 51 -1.70 -3.80 6.74
CA ARG A 51 -1.44 -4.39 5.42
C ARG A 51 -2.74 -4.64 4.65
N VAL A 52 -3.78 -5.12 5.33
CA VAL A 52 -5.10 -5.31 4.73
C VAL A 52 -5.68 -3.97 4.27
N LEU A 53 -5.55 -2.92 5.07
CA LEU A 53 -5.98 -1.57 4.70
C LEU A 53 -5.27 -1.07 3.43
N ILE A 54 -3.95 -1.28 3.30
CA ILE A 54 -3.21 -0.96 2.07
C ILE A 54 -3.82 -1.70 0.88
N TYR A 55 -4.08 -3.00 1.01
CA TYR A 55 -4.69 -3.78 -0.06
C TYR A 55 -6.11 -3.32 -0.39
N ALA A 56 -6.93 -2.99 0.61
CA ALA A 56 -8.28 -2.51 0.40
C ALA A 56 -8.31 -1.20 -0.40
N GLN A 57 -7.45 -0.24 -0.02
CA GLN A 57 -7.30 1.02 -0.74
C GLN A 57 -6.86 0.82 -2.20
N ARG A 58 -5.90 -0.08 -2.43
CA ARG A 58 -5.33 -0.31 -3.76
C ARG A 58 -6.27 -1.14 -4.64
N LEU A 59 -6.91 -2.17 -4.11
CA LEU A 59 -7.86 -3.02 -4.85
C LEU A 59 -9.11 -2.26 -5.25
N PHE A 60 -9.65 -1.39 -4.38
CA PHE A 60 -10.74 -0.49 -4.77
C PHE A 60 -10.36 0.35 -6.00
N LYS A 61 -9.19 0.98 -5.98
CA LYS A 61 -8.71 1.79 -7.11
C LYS A 61 -8.42 0.97 -8.36
N ILE A 62 -7.78 -0.19 -8.20
CA ILE A 62 -7.51 -1.12 -9.30
C ILE A 62 -8.82 -1.58 -9.95
N ALA A 63 -9.84 -1.93 -9.17
CA ALA A 63 -11.15 -2.34 -9.69
C ALA A 63 -11.78 -1.26 -10.56
N VAL A 64 -11.79 -0.02 -10.05
CA VAL A 64 -12.35 1.14 -10.77
C VAL A 64 -11.54 1.48 -12.02
N MET A 65 -10.20 1.41 -11.96
CA MET A 65 -9.33 1.73 -13.11
C MET A 65 -9.37 0.65 -14.19
N LEU A 66 -9.46 -0.62 -13.80
CA LEU A 66 -9.50 -1.74 -14.73
C LEU A 66 -10.86 -1.84 -15.44
N ALA A 67 -11.95 -1.46 -14.76
CA ALA A 67 -13.32 -1.45 -15.30
C ALA A 67 -13.72 -2.75 -16.03
N LYS A 68 -13.19 -3.89 -15.56
CA LYS A 68 -13.36 -5.22 -16.15
C LYS A 68 -13.28 -6.29 -15.06
N PRO A 69 -13.98 -7.43 -15.19
CA PRO A 69 -13.83 -8.53 -14.24
C PRO A 69 -12.38 -9.02 -14.15
N PHE A 70 -11.86 -9.20 -12.93
CA PHE A 70 -10.45 -9.51 -12.69
C PHE A 70 -10.00 -10.79 -13.39
N LYS A 71 -10.85 -11.83 -13.35
CA LYS A 71 -10.56 -13.13 -13.99
C LYS A 71 -10.54 -13.02 -15.52
N GLN A 72 -11.30 -12.10 -16.09
CA GLN A 72 -11.37 -11.85 -17.54
C GLN A 72 -10.32 -10.86 -18.04
N ALA A 73 -9.56 -10.23 -17.13
CA ALA A 73 -8.48 -9.32 -17.49
C ALA A 73 -7.34 -10.09 -18.15
N SER A 74 -7.01 -9.69 -19.37
CA SER A 74 -5.87 -10.19 -20.14
C SER A 74 -4.55 -9.61 -19.63
N LYS A 75 -3.43 -10.16 -20.10
CA LYS A 75 -2.10 -9.60 -19.81
C LYS A 75 -1.99 -8.15 -20.30
N ASP A 76 -2.58 -7.83 -21.45
CA ASP A 76 -2.52 -6.50 -22.05
C ASP A 76 -3.34 -5.49 -21.23
N ASP A 77 -4.50 -5.91 -20.70
CA ASP A 77 -5.30 -5.10 -19.77
C ASP A 77 -4.48 -4.73 -18.52
N ILE A 78 -3.77 -5.71 -17.95
CA ILE A 78 -2.91 -5.48 -16.77
C ILE A 78 -1.71 -4.60 -17.12
N GLN A 79 -1.12 -4.76 -18.31
CA GLN A 79 -0.05 -3.88 -18.78
C GLN A 79 -0.52 -2.44 -18.96
N ALA A 80 -1.70 -2.23 -19.52
CA ALA A 80 -2.31 -0.91 -19.67
C ALA A 80 -2.57 -0.27 -18.29
N LEU A 81 -3.13 -1.02 -17.34
CA LEU A 81 -3.35 -0.59 -15.96
C LEU A 81 -2.04 -0.19 -15.27
N VAL A 82 -1.02 -1.04 -15.32
CA VAL A 82 0.30 -0.75 -14.74
C VAL A 82 0.92 0.48 -15.43
N GLY A 83 0.78 0.61 -16.75
CA GLY A 83 1.23 1.78 -17.49
C GLY A 83 0.53 3.08 -17.04
N GLN A 84 -0.76 3.03 -16.75
CA GLN A 84 -1.51 4.17 -16.18
C GLN A 84 -0.98 4.55 -14.79
N ILE A 85 -0.65 3.57 -13.95
CA ILE A 85 -0.11 3.78 -12.61
C ILE A 85 1.30 4.38 -12.68
N GLU A 86 2.16 3.85 -13.56
CA GLU A 86 3.54 4.32 -13.71
C GLU A 86 3.61 5.74 -14.28
N ARG A 87 2.72 6.10 -15.21
CA ARG A 87 2.64 7.45 -15.80
C ARG A 87 1.95 8.48 -14.92
N ASN A 88 1.30 8.08 -13.82
CA ASN A 88 0.60 9.04 -12.97
C ASN A 88 1.61 9.94 -12.22
N PRO A 89 1.61 11.27 -12.47
CA PRO A 89 2.56 12.19 -11.85
C PRO A 89 2.27 12.44 -10.37
N LYS A 90 1.05 12.16 -9.90
CA LYS A 90 0.64 12.34 -8.50
C LYS A 90 1.09 11.18 -7.60
N TYR A 91 1.60 10.10 -8.17
CA TYR A 91 2.01 8.91 -7.40
C TYR A 91 3.50 8.92 -7.14
N THR A 92 3.86 8.81 -5.85
CA THR A 92 5.24 8.58 -5.45
C THR A 92 5.71 7.19 -5.90
N ALA A 93 7.03 6.97 -5.92
CA ALA A 93 7.61 5.67 -6.22
C ALA A 93 7.05 4.56 -5.30
N TRP A 94 6.82 4.88 -4.03
CA TRP A 94 6.21 3.98 -3.05
C TRP A 94 4.74 3.69 -3.33
N THR A 95 3.96 4.71 -3.73
CA THR A 95 2.56 4.49 -4.12
C THR A 95 2.46 3.54 -5.31
N LYS A 96 3.28 3.75 -6.35
CA LYS A 96 3.38 2.88 -7.53
C LYS A 96 3.81 1.46 -7.16
N HIS A 97 4.78 1.34 -6.26
CA HIS A 97 5.23 0.06 -5.72
C HIS A 97 4.09 -0.70 -5.02
N PHE A 98 3.34 -0.04 -4.13
CA PHE A 98 2.23 -0.69 -3.43
C PHE A 98 1.15 -1.19 -4.40
N TYR A 99 0.82 -0.45 -5.45
CA TYR A 99 -0.08 -0.96 -6.50
C TYR A 99 0.43 -2.25 -7.14
N LYS A 100 1.71 -2.29 -7.54
CA LYS A 100 2.33 -3.47 -8.14
C LYS A 100 2.38 -4.67 -7.18
N VAL A 101 2.70 -4.43 -5.91
CA VAL A 101 2.67 -5.47 -4.86
C VAL A 101 1.25 -6.02 -4.70
N THR A 102 0.25 -5.14 -4.60
CA THR A 102 -1.15 -5.55 -4.48
C THR A 102 -1.60 -6.38 -5.68
N LEU A 103 -1.31 -5.94 -6.91
CA LEU A 103 -1.65 -6.70 -8.12
C LEU A 103 -1.03 -8.11 -8.09
N LYS A 104 0.27 -8.23 -7.79
CA LYS A 104 0.93 -9.54 -7.75
C LYS A 104 0.37 -10.45 -6.66
N LYS A 105 0.14 -9.93 -5.45
CA LYS A 105 -0.39 -10.72 -4.32
C LYS A 105 -1.83 -11.15 -4.58
N PHE A 106 -2.66 -10.26 -5.10
CA PHE A 106 -4.06 -10.54 -5.40
C PHE A 106 -4.21 -11.60 -6.50
N TYR A 107 -3.52 -11.45 -7.64
CA TYR A 107 -3.60 -12.43 -8.72
C TYR A 107 -2.93 -13.77 -8.40
N LYS A 108 -1.90 -13.78 -7.54
CA LYS A 108 -1.35 -15.04 -6.99
C LYS A 108 -2.39 -15.80 -6.16
N TRP A 109 -3.19 -15.09 -5.38
CA TRP A 109 -4.28 -15.71 -4.64
C TRP A 109 -5.44 -16.13 -5.58
N LEU A 110 -5.84 -15.24 -6.50
CA LEU A 110 -7.03 -15.44 -7.34
C LEU A 110 -6.88 -16.57 -8.38
N GLU A 111 -5.71 -16.69 -9.01
CA GLU A 111 -5.49 -17.62 -10.14
C GLU A 111 -4.32 -18.58 -9.92
N GLY A 112 -3.46 -18.32 -8.91
CA GLY A 112 -2.26 -19.10 -8.65
C GLY A 112 -2.34 -19.99 -7.40
N ASN A 113 -3.53 -20.16 -6.83
CA ASN A 113 -3.78 -20.91 -5.59
C ASN A 113 -2.89 -20.52 -4.41
N GLY A 114 -2.36 -19.29 -4.41
CA GLY A 114 -1.46 -18.80 -3.37
C GLY A 114 0.01 -19.24 -3.53
N GLU A 115 0.37 -19.97 -4.58
CA GLU A 115 1.73 -20.49 -4.81
C GLU A 115 2.45 -19.78 -5.96
N GLU A 116 1.82 -19.68 -7.13
CA GLU A 116 2.44 -19.13 -8.33
C GLU A 116 1.83 -17.80 -8.78
N HIS A 117 2.61 -17.00 -9.52
CA HIS A 117 2.10 -15.78 -10.14
C HIS A 117 1.67 -16.08 -11.59
N PRO A 118 0.41 -15.80 -11.97
CA PRO A 118 -0.02 -16.01 -13.34
C PRO A 118 0.75 -15.08 -14.30
N GLU A 119 0.87 -15.50 -15.56
CA GLU A 119 1.65 -14.79 -16.60
C GLU A 119 1.22 -13.31 -16.78
N LYS A 120 -0.04 -12.98 -16.48
CA LYS A 120 -0.56 -11.61 -16.52
C LYS A 120 0.06 -10.65 -15.49
N VAL A 121 0.62 -11.15 -14.38
CA VAL A 121 1.30 -10.32 -13.36
C VAL A 121 2.76 -10.71 -13.08
N LYS A 122 3.21 -11.87 -13.57
CA LYS A 122 4.56 -12.40 -13.30
C LYS A 122 5.68 -11.44 -13.74
N TRP A 123 5.48 -10.78 -14.88
CA TRP A 123 6.42 -9.81 -15.49
C TRP A 123 6.61 -8.52 -14.67
N ILE A 124 5.70 -8.23 -13.73
CA ILE A 124 5.75 -7.00 -12.93
C ILE A 124 6.95 -7.06 -11.97
N LYS A 125 7.87 -6.10 -12.13
CA LYS A 125 9.06 -5.93 -11.27
C LYS A 125 8.72 -5.06 -10.05
N LEU A 126 9.11 -5.52 -8.86
CA LEU A 126 8.80 -4.86 -7.58
C LEU A 126 9.88 -3.88 -7.09
N GLY A 127 10.87 -3.52 -7.91
CA GLY A 127 11.90 -2.56 -7.52
C GLY A 127 11.34 -1.14 -7.30
N VAL A 128 11.77 -0.49 -6.22
CA VAL A 128 11.61 0.95 -6.01
C VAL A 128 12.95 1.59 -6.34
N LYS A 129 12.99 2.51 -7.32
CA LYS A 129 14.14 3.40 -7.46
C LYS A 129 14.05 4.41 -6.30
N ASN A 130 14.75 4.13 -5.20
CA ASN A 130 14.87 5.06 -4.08
C ASN A 130 15.72 6.26 -4.53
N GLY A 131 15.06 7.29 -5.05
CA GLY A 131 15.68 8.59 -5.35
C GLY A 131 15.95 9.45 -4.11
N ASN A 132 15.53 9.00 -2.93
CA ASN A 132 15.64 9.73 -1.65
C ASN A 132 16.68 9.09 -0.73
N ARG A 133 17.83 8.66 -1.27
CA ARG A 133 18.97 8.37 -0.40
C ARG A 133 19.55 9.73 -0.02
N ILE A 134 19.39 10.11 1.24
CA ILE A 134 20.08 11.26 1.81
C ILE A 134 21.57 11.00 1.62
N LEU A 135 22.23 11.89 0.90
CA LEU A 135 23.68 11.81 0.71
C LEU A 135 24.38 12.15 2.03
N PRO A 136 25.60 11.66 2.29
CA PRO A 136 26.33 12.02 3.51
C PRO A 136 26.44 13.52 3.73
N GLU A 137 26.52 14.30 2.65
CA GLU A 137 26.61 15.76 2.67
C GLU A 137 25.26 16.45 2.98
N GLU A 138 24.15 15.73 2.89
CA GLU A 138 22.80 16.19 3.26
C GLU A 138 22.43 15.80 4.71
N LEU A 139 23.30 15.08 5.42
CA LEU A 139 23.12 14.78 6.84
C LEU A 139 23.42 16.02 7.69
N LEU A 140 22.70 16.15 8.80
CA LEU A 140 22.96 17.20 9.77
C LEU A 140 24.40 17.08 10.29
N THR A 141 25.12 18.20 10.26
CA THR A 141 26.42 18.32 10.88
C THR A 141 26.29 18.40 12.40
N TYR A 142 27.33 17.99 13.13
CA TYR A 142 27.38 18.06 14.59
C TYR A 142 26.98 19.45 15.13
N ASP A 143 27.45 20.52 14.48
CA ASP A 143 27.15 21.90 14.86
C ASP A 143 25.67 22.26 14.66
N GLU A 144 25.01 21.73 13.63
CA GLU A 144 23.58 21.92 13.41
C GLU A 144 22.76 21.22 14.50
N ILE A 145 23.20 20.05 14.97
CA ILE A 145 22.52 19.31 16.04
C ILE A 145 22.68 20.01 17.39
N LEU A 146 23.87 20.53 17.69
CA LEU A 146 24.07 21.34 18.89
C LEU A 146 23.14 22.55 18.90
N LYS A 147 23.04 23.26 17.76
CA LYS A 147 22.10 24.38 17.62
C LYS A 147 20.64 23.93 17.82
N MET A 148 20.25 22.76 17.30
CA MET A 148 18.92 22.19 17.50
C MET A 148 18.64 21.88 18.98
N ILE A 149 19.61 21.35 19.72
CA ILE A 149 19.49 21.06 21.16
C ILE A 149 19.39 22.37 21.96
N GLU A 150 20.18 23.38 21.61
CA GLU A 150 20.17 24.67 22.33
C GLU A 150 18.80 25.35 22.26
N VAL A 151 18.18 25.38 21.07
CA VAL A 151 16.89 26.04 20.83
C VAL A 151 15.67 25.23 21.29
N ALA A 152 15.82 23.93 21.57
CA ALA A 152 14.71 23.10 22.03
C ALA A 152 14.22 23.56 23.42
N LYS A 153 12.89 23.69 23.57
CA LYS A 153 12.29 24.40 24.72
C LYS A 153 12.29 23.58 26.02
N ASN A 154 12.30 22.26 25.93
CA ASN A 154 12.18 21.39 27.10
C ASN A 154 13.30 20.34 27.13
N PRO A 155 13.69 19.86 28.33
CA PRO A 155 14.75 18.86 28.47
C PRO A 155 14.48 17.54 27.73
N ARG A 156 13.20 17.19 27.51
CA ARG A 156 12.82 15.96 26.81
C ARG A 156 13.19 16.03 25.33
N ASP A 157 12.88 17.13 24.66
CA ASP A 157 13.18 17.33 23.24
C ASP A 157 14.70 17.47 23.03
N LYS A 158 15.39 18.14 23.97
CA LYS A 158 16.86 18.17 24.01
C LYS A 158 17.46 16.76 24.07
N ALA A 159 16.98 15.94 24.99
CA ALA A 159 17.41 14.56 25.13
C ALA A 159 17.05 13.72 23.89
N LEU A 160 15.86 13.92 23.32
CA LEU A 160 15.40 13.20 22.13
C LEU A 160 16.31 13.48 20.93
N ILE A 161 16.68 14.74 20.70
CA ILE A 161 17.62 15.12 19.63
C ILE A 161 19.00 14.52 19.88
N ALA A 162 19.51 14.61 21.11
CA ALA A 162 20.84 14.10 21.47
C ALA A 162 20.98 12.57 21.38
N VAL A 163 19.88 11.82 21.52
CA VAL A 163 19.88 10.34 21.49
C VAL A 163 19.60 9.79 20.08
N LEU A 164 18.83 10.50 19.25
CA LEU A 164 18.42 10.02 17.93
C LEU A 164 19.40 10.35 16.80
N TYR A 165 20.37 11.25 17.03
CA TYR A 165 21.47 11.50 16.10
C TYR A 165 22.59 10.47 16.30
#